data_AF-A0A1W9JQ07-F1
#
_entry.id   AF-A0A1W9JQ07-F1
#
_cell.length_a   1.000
_cell.length_b   1.000
_cell.length_c   1.000
_cell.angle_alpha   90.00
_cell.angle_beta   90.00
_cell.angle_gamma   90.00
#
_symmetry.space_group_name_H-M   'P 1'
#
loop_
_entity.id
_entity.type
_entity.pdbx_description
1 polymer ?
#
loop_
_entity_poly.entity_id
_entity_poly.type
_entity_poly.pdbx_seq_one_letter_code
_entity_poly.pdbx_strand_id
1 'polypeptide(L)'
;MKLKLIACAVGILQSDYYWFGTPYGNSVNLAWSFRLSTGEQYYQSAAGSLMRAWAVRDGDVAAVPLPGAAWLFGNMLTGFIYAGRARTGKFQHI
;
A
#
# COMPACT_ATOMS: atom_id res chain seq x y z
N MET A 1 1.22 16.38 -14.00
CA MET A 1 0.21 15.52 -13.33
C MET A 1 0.95 14.36 -12.67
N LYS A 2 0.96 14.30 -11.33
CA LYS A 2 1.65 13.24 -10.56
C LYS A 2 0.61 12.20 -10.12
N LEU A 3 0.60 11.02 -10.74
CA LEU A 3 -0.23 9.90 -10.27
C LEU A 3 0.37 9.33 -8.98
N LYS A 4 -0.41 9.34 -7.88
CA LYS A 4 -0.07 8.68 -6.61
C LYS A 4 -0.83 7.35 -6.50
N LEU A 5 -0.10 6.30 -6.15
CA LEU A 5 -0.53 4.91 -6.01
C LEU A 5 -1.68 4.75 -4.98
N ILE A 6 -2.77 4.09 -5.41
CA ILE A 6 -3.99 3.81 -4.64
C ILE A 6 -3.80 2.51 -3.85
N ALA A 7 -3.71 2.58 -2.53
CA ALA A 7 -3.82 1.42 -1.65
C ALA A 7 -5.22 1.30 -0.98
N CYS A 8 -6.19 2.17 -1.30
CA CYS A 8 -7.36 2.37 -0.43
C CYS A 8 -8.75 2.16 -1.09
N ALA A 9 -8.85 1.58 -2.29
CA ALA A 9 -10.14 1.39 -2.98
C ALA A 9 -10.35 -0.03 -3.52
N VAL A 10 -10.23 -1.05 -2.67
CA VAL A 10 -10.32 -2.47 -3.06
C VAL A 10 -11.76 -2.91 -3.45
N GLY A 11 -12.80 -2.11 -3.20
CA GLY A 11 -14.21 -2.53 -3.35
C GLY A 11 -14.88 -2.34 -4.73
N ILE A 12 -14.28 -1.56 -5.65
CA ILE A 12 -14.93 -1.15 -6.93
C ILE A 12 -14.03 -1.37 -8.16
N LEU A 13 -12.94 -2.10 -8.00
CA LEU A 13 -11.98 -2.33 -9.07
C LEU A 13 -12.28 -3.65 -9.80
N GLN A 14 -12.48 -3.57 -11.13
CA GLN A 14 -12.61 -4.77 -11.95
C GLN A 14 -11.27 -5.50 -12.02
N SER A 15 -11.31 -6.82 -11.91
CA SER A 15 -10.14 -7.72 -12.01
C SER A 15 -9.55 -7.67 -13.43
N ASP A 16 -8.61 -6.77 -13.66
CA ASP A 16 -7.96 -6.53 -14.96
C ASP A 16 -6.55 -5.91 -14.76
N TYR A 17 -5.87 -5.62 -15.86
CA TYR A 17 -4.63 -4.86 -15.88
C TYR A 17 -4.88 -3.35 -15.87
N TYR A 18 -4.16 -2.65 -15.00
CA TYR A 18 -4.21 -1.20 -14.86
C TYR A 18 -2.87 -0.54 -15.16
N TRP A 19 -2.94 0.60 -15.83
CA TRP A 19 -1.78 1.44 -16.14
C TRP A 19 -1.31 2.29 -14.96
N PHE A 20 0.01 2.43 -14.84
CA PHE A 20 0.64 3.51 -14.08
C PHE A 20 1.09 4.63 -15.01
N GLY A 21 0.84 5.87 -14.60
CA GLY A 21 1.31 7.07 -15.33
C GLY A 21 2.81 7.30 -15.28
N THR A 22 3.58 6.36 -14.74
CA THR A 22 5.05 6.37 -14.69
C THR A 22 5.60 5.46 -15.79
N PRO A 23 6.46 5.98 -16.69
CA PRO A 23 7.12 5.17 -17.71
C PRO A 23 8.06 4.15 -17.06
N TYR A 24 8.30 3.04 -17.77
CA TYR A 24 9.28 2.03 -17.38
C TYR A 24 10.68 2.50 -17.82
N GLY A 25 11.50 2.91 -16.84
CA GLY A 25 12.83 3.45 -17.09
C GLY A 25 12.78 4.73 -17.94
N ASN A 26 13.70 4.85 -18.90
CA ASN A 26 13.79 5.98 -19.82
C ASN A 26 12.98 5.77 -21.13
N SER A 27 12.22 4.69 -21.22
CA SER A 27 11.49 4.34 -22.43
C SER A 27 10.11 4.99 -22.45
N VAL A 28 9.87 5.88 -23.42
CA VAL A 28 8.55 6.53 -23.61
C VAL A 28 7.45 5.57 -24.09
N ASN A 29 7.86 4.42 -24.64
CA ASN A 29 6.95 3.42 -25.20
C ASN A 29 6.58 2.32 -24.19
N LEU A 30 7.17 2.29 -22.99
CA LEU A 30 6.88 1.28 -21.98
C LEU A 30 6.38 1.96 -20.71
N ALA A 31 5.38 1.37 -20.07
CA ALA A 31 4.90 1.82 -18.78
C ALA A 31 4.69 0.64 -17.83
N TRP A 32 4.61 0.95 -16.54
CA TRP A 32 4.30 -0.04 -15.52
C TRP A 32 2.82 -0.41 -15.54
N SER A 33 2.51 -1.68 -15.33
CA SER A 33 1.15 -2.18 -15.19
C SER A 33 1.02 -3.12 -14.00
N PHE A 34 -0.20 -3.18 -13.44
CA PHE A 34 -0.51 -4.05 -12.32
C PHE A 34 -1.78 -4.84 -12.58
N ARG A 35 -1.73 -6.13 -12.25
CA ARG A 35 -2.89 -7.02 -12.37
C ARG A 35 -3.56 -7.17 -11.02
N LEU A 36 -4.75 -6.60 -10.87
CA LEU A 36 -5.46 -6.62 -9.59
C LEU A 36 -5.93 -8.02 -9.17
N SER A 37 -6.04 -8.96 -10.12
CA SER A 37 -6.49 -10.33 -9.84
C SER A 37 -5.45 -11.18 -9.11
N THR A 38 -4.16 -10.93 -9.37
CA THR A 38 -3.04 -11.74 -8.88
C THR A 38 -2.04 -10.95 -8.06
N GLY A 39 -2.08 -9.61 -8.13
CA GLY A 39 -1.09 -8.75 -7.51
C GLY A 39 0.22 -8.63 -8.29
N GLU A 40 0.27 -9.14 -9.52
CA GLU A 40 1.48 -9.12 -10.34
C GLU A 40 1.76 -7.73 -10.93
N GLN A 41 3.04 -7.40 -11.02
CA GLN A 41 3.54 -6.17 -11.63
C GLN A 41 4.32 -6.52 -12.90
N TYR A 42 4.02 -5.83 -14.01
CA TYR A 42 4.66 -6.00 -15.31
C TYR A 42 4.99 -4.66 -15.95
N TYR A 43 5.76 -4.69 -17.03
CA TYR A 43 5.91 -3.56 -17.95
C TYR A 43 5.32 -3.95 -19.30
N GLN A 44 4.58 -3.02 -19.93
CA GLN A 44 3.99 -3.25 -21.25
C GLN A 44 4.10 -2.00 -22.13
N SER A 45 3.77 -2.15 -23.41
CA SER A 45 3.74 -1.02 -24.37
C SER A 45 2.70 0.01 -23.97
N ALA A 46 3.12 1.24 -23.68
CA ALA A 46 2.27 2.35 -23.26
C ALA A 46 1.28 2.77 -24.37
N ALA A 47 1.68 2.64 -25.63
CA ALA A 47 0.85 2.98 -26.79
C ALA A 47 0.03 1.78 -27.26
N GLY A 48 -1.28 1.98 -27.48
CA GLY A 48 -2.17 0.99 -28.10
C GLY A 48 -2.63 -0.16 -27.20
N SER A 49 -2.31 -0.13 -25.91
CA SER A 49 -2.77 -1.15 -24.96
C SER A 49 -4.22 -0.92 -24.53
N LEU A 50 -5.02 -2.00 -24.51
CA LEU A 50 -6.42 -2.03 -24.04
C LEU A 50 -6.56 -1.99 -22.51
N MET A 51 -5.49 -1.64 -21.80
CA MET A 51 -5.45 -1.58 -20.34
C MET A 51 -6.31 -0.44 -19.77
N ARG A 52 -6.85 -0.69 -18.58
CA ARG A 52 -7.70 0.28 -17.88
C ARG A 52 -6.86 1.33 -17.18
N ALA A 53 -7.36 2.55 -17.15
CA ALA A 53 -6.80 3.63 -16.36
C ALA A 53 -7.82 4.05 -15.30
N TRP A 54 -7.39 4.16 -14.05
CA TRP A 54 -8.19 4.76 -13.00
C TRP A 54 -7.69 6.16 -12.72
N ALA A 55 -8.53 7.16 -12.96
CA ALA A 55 -8.22 8.54 -12.62
C ALA A 55 -8.46 8.73 -11.12
N VAL A 56 -7.40 9.02 -10.37
CA VAL A 56 -7.50 9.46 -8.96
C VAL A 56 -7.64 10.97 -8.96
N ARG A 57 -8.68 11.48 -8.31
CA ARG A 57 -8.81 12.93 -8.08
C ARG A 57 -8.25 13.28 -6.71
N ASP A 58 -7.73 14.50 -6.59
CA ASP A 58 -7.34 15.03 -5.29
C ASP A 58 -8.57 15.06 -4.37
N GLY A 59 -8.50 14.37 -3.24
CA GLY A 59 -9.63 14.18 -2.32
C GLY A 59 -10.26 12.78 -2.34
N ASP A 60 -10.04 11.97 -3.39
CA ASP A 60 -10.53 10.57 -3.43
C ASP A 60 -9.76 9.66 -2.46
N VAL A 61 -8.49 10.01 -2.20
CA VAL A 61 -7.67 9.34 -1.21
C VAL A 61 -7.75 10.17 0.07
N ALA A 62 -8.57 9.72 1.02
CA ALA A 62 -8.52 10.25 2.37
C ALA A 62 -7.10 10.05 2.91
N ALA A 63 -6.42 11.15 3.26
CA ALA A 63 -5.19 11.06 4.01
C ALA A 63 -5.51 10.30 5.29
N VAL A 64 -5.04 9.06 5.41
CA VAL A 64 -5.31 8.22 6.58
C VAL A 64 -4.80 8.99 7.79
N PRO A 65 -5.70 9.46 8.68
CA PRO A 65 -5.25 10.14 9.86
C PRO A 65 -4.45 9.11 10.66
N LEU A 66 -3.22 9.49 11.03
CA LEU A 66 -2.36 8.68 11.89
C LEU A 66 -2.86 8.45 13.35
N PRO A 67 -3.99 8.97 13.89
CA PRO A 67 -4.42 8.66 15.25
C PRO A 67 -4.49 7.15 15.52
N GLY A 68 -5.01 6.36 14.57
CA GLY A 68 -5.13 4.92 14.75
C GLY A 68 -3.78 4.19 14.85
N ALA A 69 -2.83 4.55 13.99
CA ALA A 69 -1.50 3.95 13.98
C ALA A 69 -0.72 4.28 15.27
N ALA A 70 -0.82 5.52 15.77
CA ALA A 70 -0.23 5.92 17.03
C ALA A 70 -0.85 5.18 18.24
N TRP A 71 -2.17 4.98 18.23
CA TRP A 71 -2.87 4.20 19.25
C TRP A 71 -2.46 2.73 19.25
N LEU A 72 -2.41 2.08 18.09
CA LEU A 72 -1.98 0.69 17.96
C LEU A 72 -0.53 0.51 18.40
N PHE A 73 0.35 1.43 18.00
CA PHE A 73 1.75 1.44 18.42
C PHE A 73 1.90 1.62 19.93
N GLY A 74 1.12 2.52 20.54
CA GLY A 74 1.10 2.73 22.00
C GLY A 74 0.64 1.49 22.77
N ASN A 75 -0.36 0.77 22.26
CA ASN A 75 -0.84 -0.49 22.87
C ASN A 75 0.21 -1.60 22.77
N MET A 76 0.86 -1.73 21.61
CA MET A 76 1.95 -2.69 21.43
C MET A 76 3.11 -2.41 22.40
N LEU A 77 3.52 -1.15 22.53
CA LEU A 77 4.61 -0.75 23.42
C LEU A 77 4.28 -1.01 24.89
N THR A 78 3.06 -0.68 25.31
CA THR A 78 2.57 -0.92 26.68
C THR A 78 2.55 -2.41 27.01
N GLY A 79 2.01 -3.24 26.10
CA GLY A 79 2.02 -4.69 26.25
C GLY A 79 3.44 -5.27 26.30
N PHE A 80 4.36 -4.73 25.50
CA PHE A 80 5.76 -5.17 25.47
C PHE A 80 6.49 -4.87 26.79
N ILE A 81 6.31 -3.67 27.36
CA ILE A 81 6.90 -3.30 28.64
C ILE A 81 6.37 -4.19 29.77
N TYR A 82 5.05 -4.42 29.81
CA TYR A 82 4.43 -5.28 30.82
C TYR A 82 4.92 -6.73 30.73
N ALA A 83 5.01 -7.28 29.51
CA ALA A 83 5.54 -8.61 29.26
C ALA A 83 7.04 -8.74 29.62
N GLY A 84 7.83 -7.67 29.44
CA GLY A 84 9.24 -7.63 29.86
C GLY A 84 9.41 -7.67 31.38
N ARG A 85 8.61 -6.88 32.11
CA ARG A 85 8.66 -6.83 33.58
C ARG A 85 8.21 -8.15 34.24
N ALA A 86 7.24 -8.83 33.64
CA ALA A 86 6.76 -10.13 34.13
C ALA A 86 7.81 -11.26 34.01
N ARG A 87 8.83 -11.11 33.16
CA ARG A 87 9.93 -12.08 33.03
C ARG A 87 11.00 -11.88 34.10
N THR A 88 11.26 -10.64 34.53
CA THR A 88 12.30 -10.33 35.52
C THR A 88 11.88 -10.72 36.95
N GLY A 89 10.58 -10.66 37.27
CA GLY A 89 10.05 -11.05 38.58
C GLY A 89 10.04 -12.57 38.86
N LYS A 90 10.29 -13.42 37.86
CA LYS A 90 10.29 -14.89 38.02
C LYS A 90 11.64 -15.49 38.46
N PHE A 91 12.68 -14.67 38.69
CA PHE A 91 14.01 -15.11 39.11
C PHE A 91 14.35 -14.77 40.58
N GLN A 92 13.37 -14.41 41.40
CA GLN A 92 13.57 -14.01 42.82
C GLN A 92 13.06 -15.04 43.83
N HIS A 93 12.61 -16.21 43.39
CA HIS A 93 12.30 -17.35 44.27
C HIS A 93 12.95 -18.61 43.68
N ILE A 94 14.24 -18.83 44.00
CA ILE A 94 14.94 -20.08 44.37
C ILE A 94 16.32 -19.64 44.88
#